data_AF-A0A5C8P741-F1
#
_entry.id   AF-A0A5C8P741-F1
#
_cell.length_a   1.000
_cell.length_b   1.000
_cell.length_c   1.000
_cell.angle_alpha   90.00
_cell.angle_beta   90.00
_cell.angle_gamma   90.00
#
_symmetry.space_group_name_H-M   'P 1'
#
loop_
_entity.id
_entity.type
_entity.pdbx_description
1 polymer ?
#
loop_
_entity_poly.entity_id
_entity_poly.type
_entity_poly.pdbx_seq_one_letter_code
_entity_poly.pdbx_strand_id
1 'polypeptide(L)'
;MTGGFSLRRAARQAWLVGMGLLLTLASLPVRAQEATPGAPPPAPPALPPEAAPAVVPTVAPILPVDLSPWGMFQSADIVVKVVMIGLATASVLTWTVWLAKTVELASARRKARRALAALDEVQSLAEATVRVGSERATVPALVRAASTEVRLSGDLLAEGVKERVVSRLERIEAAAGRSMTRGTGILATIGSTAPFIGLFGTVWGIMNSFIGISKAQTTNLAVVA
;
A
#
# COMPACT_ATOMS: atom_id res chain seq x y z
N MET A 1 -17.28 -26.07 -15.38
CA MET A 1 -16.04 -25.41 -15.85
C MET A 1 -16.34 -23.94 -16.22
N THR A 2 -16.36 -22.99 -15.28
CA THR A 2 -16.70 -21.57 -15.57
C THR A 2 -15.95 -20.54 -14.70
N GLY A 3 -15.00 -20.95 -13.84
CA GLY A 3 -14.37 -20.07 -12.85
C GLY A 3 -13.17 -19.23 -13.33
N GLY A 4 -12.62 -19.49 -14.52
CA GLY A 4 -11.38 -18.84 -14.98
C GLY A 4 -11.54 -17.41 -15.52
N PHE A 5 -12.76 -17.03 -15.93
CA PHE A 5 -12.99 -15.75 -16.62
C PHE A 5 -13.11 -14.56 -15.65
N SER A 6 -13.48 -14.78 -14.38
CA SER A 6 -13.67 -13.69 -13.42
C SER A 6 -12.36 -13.16 -12.83
N LEU A 7 -11.35 -14.01 -12.61
CA LEU A 7 -10.05 -13.57 -12.08
C LEU A 7 -9.29 -12.71 -13.07
N ARG A 8 -9.30 -13.07 -14.36
CA ARG A 8 -8.63 -12.30 -15.42
C ARG A 8 -9.30 -10.94 -15.63
N ARG A 9 -10.64 -10.85 -15.48
CA ARG A 9 -11.38 -9.57 -15.55
C ARG A 9 -11.13 -8.69 -14.32
N ALA A 10 -11.07 -9.27 -13.11
CA ALA A 10 -10.78 -8.53 -11.89
C ALA A 10 -9.33 -7.98 -11.87
N ALA A 11 -8.36 -8.78 -12.32
CA ALA A 11 -6.98 -8.34 -12.47
C ALA A 11 -6.84 -7.22 -13.52
N ARG A 12 -7.55 -7.32 -14.66
CA ARG A 12 -7.60 -6.24 -15.67
C ARG A 12 -8.28 -4.97 -15.15
N GLN A 13 -9.35 -5.07 -14.37
CA GLN A 13 -10.03 -3.89 -13.81
C GLN A 13 -9.22 -3.23 -12.69
N ALA A 14 -8.54 -3.99 -11.84
CA ALA A 14 -7.62 -3.42 -10.85
C ALA A 14 -6.45 -2.69 -11.52
N TRP A 15 -5.92 -3.26 -12.62
CA TRP A 15 -4.87 -2.63 -13.42
C TRP A 15 -5.34 -1.33 -14.10
N LEU A 16 -6.58 -1.29 -14.62
CA LEU A 16 -7.17 -0.09 -15.24
C LEU A 16 -7.51 1.01 -14.23
N VAL A 17 -8.01 0.67 -13.04
CA VAL A 17 -8.36 1.65 -11.99
C VAL A 17 -7.11 2.22 -11.32
N GLY A 18 -6.09 1.40 -11.06
CA GLY A 18 -4.81 1.86 -10.52
C GLY A 18 -4.05 2.79 -11.48
N MET A 19 -4.10 2.48 -12.78
CA MET A 19 -3.48 3.33 -13.82
C MET A 19 -4.28 4.63 -14.06
N GLY A 20 -5.62 4.59 -13.95
CA GLY A 20 -6.48 5.77 -14.06
C GLY A 20 -6.33 6.77 -12.90
N LEU A 21 -6.10 6.30 -11.67
CA LEU A 21 -5.92 7.16 -10.50
C LEU A 21 -4.54 7.85 -10.48
N LEU A 22 -3.52 7.19 -11.04
CA LEU A 22 -2.19 7.77 -11.25
C LEU A 22 -2.19 8.87 -12.32
N LEU A 23 -3.06 8.76 -13.33
CA LEU A 23 -3.19 9.76 -14.40
C LEU A 23 -3.98 11.00 -13.97
N THR A 24 -4.93 10.90 -13.05
CA THR A 24 -5.74 12.05 -12.57
C THR A 24 -5.04 12.90 -11.51
N LEU A 25 -4.12 12.33 -10.71
CA LEU A 25 -3.32 13.08 -9.75
C LEU A 25 -2.18 13.88 -10.40
N ALA A 26 -1.72 13.47 -11.58
CA ALA A 26 -0.68 14.17 -12.35
C ALA A 26 -1.17 15.46 -13.04
N SER A 27 -2.49 15.69 -13.10
CA SER A 27 -3.11 16.82 -13.80
C SER A 27 -3.58 17.95 -12.88
N LEU A 28 -3.24 17.94 -11.58
CA LEU A 28 -3.57 19.07 -10.70
C LEU A 28 -2.67 20.26 -11.04
N PRO A 29 -3.23 21.42 -11.45
CA PRO A 29 -2.43 22.62 -11.67
C PRO A 29 -1.87 23.08 -10.33
N VAL A 30 -0.54 23.13 -10.21
CA VAL A 30 0.14 23.75 -9.08
C VAL A 30 -0.26 25.23 -9.05
N ARG A 31 -1.02 25.62 -8.04
CA ARG A 31 -1.43 27.00 -7.84
C ARG A 31 -0.21 27.78 -7.35
N ALA A 32 0.36 28.61 -8.22
CA ALA A 32 1.43 29.51 -7.83
C ALA A 32 0.92 30.45 -6.74
N GLN A 33 1.61 30.48 -5.61
CA GLN A 33 1.31 31.40 -4.52
C GLN A 33 1.82 32.78 -4.92
N GLU A 34 0.92 33.67 -5.34
CA GLU A 34 1.25 35.07 -5.57
C GLU A 34 1.71 35.70 -4.25
N ALA A 35 2.95 36.15 -4.23
CA ALA A 35 3.49 36.92 -3.11
C ALA A 35 2.80 38.29 -3.04
N THR A 36 2.25 38.62 -1.88
CA THR A 36 1.65 39.91 -1.56
C THR A 36 2.69 41.03 -1.74
N PRO A 37 2.38 42.16 -2.42
CA PRO A 37 3.33 43.26 -2.56
C PRO A 37 3.55 43.95 -1.22
N GLY A 38 4.72 43.72 -0.61
CA GLY A 38 5.24 44.52 0.49
C GLY A 38 5.73 45.88 -0.01
N ALA A 39 5.64 46.89 0.86
CA ALA A 39 5.91 48.31 0.63
C ALA A 39 7.19 48.63 -0.17
N PRO A 40 7.21 49.74 -0.95
CA PRO A 40 8.37 50.11 -1.75
C PRO A 40 9.59 50.46 -0.87
N PRO A 41 10.81 50.03 -1.24
CA PRO A 41 12.03 50.39 -0.54
C PRO A 41 12.39 51.87 -0.77
N PRO A 42 13.11 52.54 0.16
CA PRO A 42 13.55 53.91 -0.01
C PRO A 42 14.60 54.05 -1.12
N ALA A 43 14.60 55.23 -1.78
CA ALA A 43 15.42 55.53 -2.95
C ALA A 43 16.94 55.43 -2.67
N PRO A 44 17.74 54.88 -3.59
CA PRO A 44 19.19 54.85 -3.45
C PRO A 44 19.83 56.23 -3.69
N PRO A 45 20.96 56.56 -3.02
CA PRO A 45 21.69 57.80 -3.27
C PRO A 45 22.37 57.77 -4.66
N ALA A 46 22.49 58.95 -5.27
CA ALA A 46 23.03 59.13 -6.63
C ALA A 46 24.49 58.66 -6.75
N LEU A 47 24.76 57.83 -7.77
CA LEU A 47 26.10 57.35 -8.12
C LEU A 47 26.81 58.32 -9.08
N PRO A 48 28.15 58.47 -9.01
CA PRO A 48 28.96 59.26 -9.96
C PRO A 48 28.99 58.65 -11.38
N PRO A 49 29.45 59.41 -12.40
CA PRO A 49 29.20 59.11 -13.80
C PRO A 49 29.86 57.80 -14.28
N GLU A 50 29.05 57.09 -15.07
CA GLU A 50 29.24 55.80 -15.70
C GLU A 50 30.55 55.70 -16.50
N ALA A 51 31.48 54.88 -16.02
CA ALA A 51 32.59 54.38 -16.84
C ALA A 51 32.06 53.29 -17.78
N ALA A 52 32.49 53.37 -19.05
CA ALA A 52 32.06 52.56 -20.19
C ALA A 52 31.74 51.09 -19.88
N PRO A 53 30.75 50.49 -20.57
CA PRO A 53 30.31 49.13 -20.31
C PRO A 53 31.48 48.16 -20.56
N ALA A 54 32.06 47.64 -19.49
CA ALA A 54 32.88 46.45 -19.56
C ALA A 54 31.97 45.33 -20.08
N VAL A 55 32.33 44.77 -21.22
CA VAL A 55 31.65 43.62 -21.83
C VAL A 55 31.66 42.51 -20.80
N VAL A 56 30.53 42.33 -20.09
CA VAL A 56 30.30 41.17 -19.26
C VAL A 56 30.29 40.00 -20.24
N PRO A 57 31.22 39.02 -20.17
CA PRO A 57 31.09 37.85 -21.01
C PRO A 57 29.75 37.20 -20.64
N THR A 58 28.80 37.26 -21.57
CA THR A 58 27.54 36.52 -21.49
C THR A 58 27.92 35.05 -21.56
N VAL A 59 28.16 34.44 -20.39
CA VAL A 59 28.26 32.99 -20.29
C VAL A 59 26.90 32.46 -20.75
N ALA A 60 26.87 31.87 -21.94
CA ALA A 60 25.68 31.23 -22.48
C ALA A 60 25.10 30.30 -21.41
N PRO A 61 23.77 30.23 -21.24
CA PRO A 61 23.16 29.29 -20.30
C PRO A 61 23.55 27.88 -20.74
N ILE A 62 24.47 27.25 -20.01
CA ILE A 62 24.83 25.86 -20.23
C ILE A 62 23.69 25.02 -19.62
N LEU A 63 22.58 24.90 -20.33
CA LEU A 63 21.54 23.93 -20.01
C LEU A 63 21.39 23.01 -21.22
N PRO A 64 21.95 21.81 -21.09
CA PRO A 64 21.11 20.65 -21.23
C PRO A 64 21.36 19.70 -20.05
N VAL A 65 20.97 20.12 -18.84
CA VAL A 65 20.62 19.11 -17.84
C VAL A 65 19.36 18.45 -18.39
N ASP A 66 19.49 17.19 -18.81
CA ASP A 66 18.35 16.42 -19.29
C ASP A 66 17.40 16.20 -18.10
N LEU A 67 16.42 17.10 -17.96
CA LEU A 67 15.39 17.08 -16.91
C LEU A 67 14.34 15.99 -17.16
N SER A 68 14.60 15.04 -18.04
CA SER A 68 13.77 13.85 -18.13
C SER A 68 13.81 13.08 -16.80
N PRO A 69 12.70 12.41 -16.39
CA PRO A 69 12.68 11.59 -15.19
C PRO A 69 13.79 10.53 -15.16
N TRP A 70 14.20 10.07 -16.35
CA TRP A 70 15.31 9.15 -16.53
C TRP A 70 16.67 9.82 -16.27
N GLY A 71 16.89 11.03 -16.81
CA GLY A 71 18.09 11.83 -16.53
C GLY A 71 18.24 12.14 -15.03
N MET A 72 17.14 12.55 -14.37
CA MET A 72 17.10 12.79 -12.92
C MET A 72 17.39 11.53 -12.10
N PHE A 73 16.89 10.37 -12.53
CA PHE A 73 17.20 9.10 -11.87
C PHE A 73 18.69 8.74 -12.05
N GLN A 74 19.27 8.97 -13.22
CA GLN A 74 20.69 8.69 -13.45
C GLN A 74 21.61 9.62 -12.64
N SER A 75 21.25 10.89 -12.47
CA SER A 75 22.00 11.86 -11.67
C SER A 75 21.86 11.66 -10.15
N ALA A 76 20.85 10.91 -9.70
CA ALA A 76 20.65 10.63 -8.28
C ALA A 76 21.77 9.79 -7.65
N ASP A 77 22.02 10.04 -6.37
CA ASP A 77 22.97 9.27 -5.56
C ASP A 77 22.55 7.79 -5.43
N ILE A 78 23.53 6.90 -5.23
CA ILE A 78 23.29 5.45 -5.12
C ILE A 78 22.31 5.10 -4.00
N VAL A 79 22.36 5.81 -2.87
CA VAL A 79 21.45 5.59 -1.75
C VAL A 79 20.01 5.94 -2.14
N VAL A 80 19.81 7.07 -2.83
CA VAL A 80 18.49 7.49 -3.32
C VAL A 80 17.94 6.49 -4.34
N LYS A 81 18.77 5.99 -5.24
CA LYS A 81 18.40 4.95 -6.21
C LYS A 81 17.92 3.67 -5.50
N VAL A 82 18.64 3.21 -4.47
CA VAL A 82 18.25 2.03 -3.68
C VAL A 82 16.91 2.27 -2.98
N VAL A 83 16.70 3.45 -2.38
CA VAL A 83 15.43 3.83 -1.75
C VAL A 83 14.27 3.77 -2.75
N MET A 84 14.43 4.39 -3.93
CA MET A 84 13.40 4.41 -4.98
C MET A 84 13.06 3.00 -5.48
N ILE A 85 14.06 2.19 -5.79
CA ILE A 85 13.87 0.80 -6.25
C ILE A 85 13.24 -0.07 -5.15
N GLY A 86 13.67 0.12 -3.90
CA GLY A 86 13.12 -0.58 -2.74
C GLY A 86 11.63 -0.28 -2.54
N LEU A 87 11.25 1.00 -2.61
CA LEU A 87 9.84 1.42 -2.52
C LEU A 87 9.01 0.92 -3.71
N ALA A 88 9.56 0.94 -4.93
CA ALA A 88 8.90 0.38 -6.10
C ALA A 88 8.63 -1.13 -5.94
N THR A 89 9.61 -1.88 -5.43
CA THR A 89 9.48 -3.32 -5.16
C THR A 89 8.44 -3.58 -4.07
N ALA A 90 8.46 -2.80 -2.98
CA ALA A 90 7.47 -2.90 -1.90
C ALA A 90 6.04 -2.63 -2.40
N SER A 91 5.86 -1.73 -3.37
CA SER A 91 4.57 -1.49 -4.03
C SER A 91 4.07 -2.72 -4.79
N VAL A 92 4.93 -3.37 -5.59
CA VAL A 92 4.57 -4.60 -6.31
C VAL A 92 4.21 -5.74 -5.36
N LEU A 93 4.96 -5.91 -4.27
CA LEU A 93 4.66 -6.90 -3.23
C LEU A 93 3.31 -6.64 -2.57
N THR A 94 3.01 -5.37 -2.26
CA THR A 94 1.73 -4.95 -1.66
C THR A 94 0.55 -5.34 -2.56
N TRP A 95 0.61 -5.02 -3.85
CA TRP A 95 -0.41 -5.39 -4.83
C TRP A 95 -0.59 -6.90 -4.96
N THR A 96 0.51 -7.64 -4.96
CA THR A 96 0.50 -9.11 -5.08
C THR A 96 -0.20 -9.76 -3.90
N VAL A 97 0.16 -9.36 -2.67
CA VAL A 97 -0.44 -9.88 -1.44
C VAL A 97 -1.91 -9.46 -1.33
N TRP A 98 -2.25 -8.21 -1.67
CA TRP A 98 -3.63 -7.74 -1.70
C TRP A 98 -4.52 -8.58 -2.61
N LEU A 99 -4.06 -8.87 -3.83
CA LEU A 99 -4.82 -9.68 -4.78
C LEU A 99 -4.97 -11.12 -4.30
N ALA A 100 -3.87 -11.74 -3.84
CA ALA A 100 -3.89 -13.10 -3.31
C ALA A 100 -4.87 -13.23 -2.13
N LYS A 101 -4.82 -12.30 -1.17
CA LYS A 101 -5.71 -12.29 0.00
C LYS A 101 -7.16 -12.05 -0.37
N THR A 102 -7.42 -11.18 -1.34
CA THR A 102 -8.78 -10.93 -1.83
C THR A 102 -9.39 -12.19 -2.44
N VAL A 103 -8.64 -12.94 -3.25
CA VAL A 103 -9.09 -14.20 -3.85
C VAL A 103 -9.29 -15.28 -2.78
N GLU A 104 -8.35 -15.42 -1.85
CA GLU A 104 -8.41 -16.38 -0.73
C GLU A 104 -9.67 -16.15 0.12
N LEU A 105 -9.89 -14.92 0.58
CA LEU A 105 -11.04 -14.54 1.40
C LEU A 105 -12.36 -14.64 0.62
N ALA A 106 -12.37 -14.26 -0.66
CA ALA A 106 -13.57 -14.40 -1.50
C ALA A 106 -13.95 -15.88 -1.70
N SER A 107 -12.97 -16.76 -1.90
CA SER A 107 -13.19 -18.21 -1.99
C SER A 107 -13.74 -18.77 -0.68
N ALA A 108 -13.09 -18.45 0.45
CA ALA A 108 -13.53 -18.87 1.77
C ALA A 108 -14.95 -18.40 2.07
N ARG A 109 -15.28 -17.13 1.79
CA ARG A 109 -16.62 -16.56 1.98
C ARG A 109 -17.67 -17.24 1.10
N ARG A 110 -17.33 -17.57 -0.16
CA ARG A 110 -18.24 -18.30 -1.05
C ARG A 110 -18.53 -19.71 -0.51
N LYS A 111 -17.51 -20.44 -0.05
CA LYS A 111 -17.68 -21.76 0.56
C LYS A 111 -18.52 -21.71 1.84
N ALA A 112 -18.24 -20.76 2.72
CA ALA A 112 -19.00 -20.56 3.95
C ALA A 112 -20.49 -20.29 3.66
N ARG A 113 -20.81 -19.37 2.73
CA ARG A 113 -22.21 -19.11 2.34
C ARG A 113 -22.93 -20.33 1.78
N ARG A 114 -22.27 -21.13 0.95
CA ARG A 114 -22.87 -22.37 0.42
C ARG A 114 -23.15 -23.38 1.52
N ALA A 115 -22.21 -23.54 2.44
CA ALA A 115 -22.39 -24.44 3.58
C ALA A 115 -23.52 -23.96 4.50
N LEU A 116 -23.61 -22.66 4.78
CA LEU A 116 -24.71 -22.08 5.57
C LEU A 116 -26.07 -22.29 4.88
N ALA A 117 -26.18 -22.01 3.58
CA ALA A 117 -27.41 -22.25 2.83
C ALA A 117 -27.82 -23.74 2.85
N ALA A 118 -26.85 -24.67 2.82
CA ALA A 118 -27.13 -26.09 2.94
C ALA A 118 -27.53 -26.52 4.37
N LEU A 119 -27.22 -25.72 5.39
CA LEU A 119 -27.62 -25.96 6.78
C LEU A 119 -29.02 -25.43 7.09
N ASP A 120 -29.48 -24.38 6.41
CA ASP A 120 -30.82 -23.81 6.62
C ASP A 120 -31.95 -24.82 6.34
N GLU A 121 -31.72 -25.81 5.48
CA GLU A 121 -32.70 -26.85 5.12
C GLU A 121 -32.71 -28.05 6.08
N VAL A 122 -31.78 -28.10 7.03
CA VAL A 122 -31.51 -29.30 7.82
C VAL A 122 -32.25 -29.27 9.16
N GLN A 123 -32.88 -30.39 9.52
CA GLN A 123 -33.65 -30.51 10.77
C GLN A 123 -32.90 -31.23 11.91
N SER A 124 -31.72 -31.79 11.64
CA SER A 124 -30.94 -32.50 12.66
C SER A 124 -29.44 -32.28 12.52
N LEU A 125 -28.73 -32.30 13.66
CA LEU A 125 -27.28 -32.15 13.68
C LEU A 125 -26.56 -33.33 12.97
N ALA A 126 -27.16 -34.51 12.97
CA ALA A 126 -26.66 -35.67 12.22
C ALA A 126 -26.72 -35.42 10.71
N GLU A 127 -27.85 -34.96 10.19
CA GLU A 127 -27.97 -34.58 8.77
C GLU A 127 -27.02 -33.43 8.40
N ALA A 128 -26.82 -32.46 9.31
CA ALA A 128 -25.92 -31.32 9.09
C ALA A 128 -24.48 -31.77 8.85
N THR A 129 -23.99 -32.76 9.62
CA THR A 129 -22.64 -33.33 9.41
C THR A 129 -22.47 -33.99 8.06
N VAL A 130 -23.51 -34.65 7.53
CA VAL A 130 -23.50 -35.31 6.22
C VAL A 130 -23.55 -34.27 5.09
N ARG A 131 -24.44 -33.27 5.21
CA ARG A 131 -24.66 -32.22 4.19
C ARG A 131 -23.45 -31.34 3.96
N VAL A 132 -22.76 -30.91 5.02
CA VAL A 132 -21.58 -30.02 4.92
C VAL A 132 -20.31 -30.79 4.53
N GLY A 133 -20.33 -32.13 4.68
CA GLY A 133 -19.27 -33.01 4.22
C GLY A 133 -17.97 -32.95 5.01
N SER A 134 -16.93 -33.61 4.48
CA SER A 134 -15.66 -33.80 5.18
C SER A 134 -14.60 -32.72 4.92
N GLU A 135 -14.91 -31.66 4.16
CA GLU A 135 -13.92 -30.66 3.75
C GLU A 135 -13.21 -30.00 4.95
N ARG A 136 -11.92 -29.68 4.78
CA ARG A 136 -11.16 -28.87 5.74
C ARG A 136 -11.55 -27.40 5.62
N ALA A 137 -12.76 -27.06 6.08
CA ALA A 137 -13.28 -25.70 6.13
C ALA A 137 -13.91 -25.41 7.49
N THR A 138 -14.02 -24.12 7.84
CA THR A 138 -14.49 -23.66 9.16
C THR A 138 -15.90 -24.16 9.49
N VAL A 139 -16.85 -24.05 8.56
CA VAL A 139 -18.24 -24.48 8.79
C VAL A 139 -18.34 -25.98 9.11
N PRO A 140 -17.76 -26.91 8.32
CA PRO A 140 -17.74 -28.33 8.70
C PRO A 140 -17.06 -28.60 10.03
N ALA A 141 -16.03 -27.84 10.40
CA ALA A 141 -15.36 -27.99 11.69
C ALA A 141 -16.27 -27.59 12.86
N LEU A 142 -17.03 -26.50 12.73
CA LEU A 142 -18.03 -26.06 13.72
C LEU A 142 -19.13 -27.11 13.92
N VAL A 143 -19.73 -27.60 12.82
CA VAL A 143 -20.78 -28.62 12.87
C VAL A 143 -20.27 -29.91 13.51
N ARG A 144 -19.05 -30.35 13.14
CA ARG A 144 -18.45 -31.55 13.76
C ARG A 144 -18.15 -31.36 15.24
N ALA A 145 -17.64 -30.20 15.64
CA ALA A 145 -17.37 -29.91 17.05
C ALA A 145 -18.65 -29.98 17.88
N ALA A 146 -19.74 -29.37 17.40
CA ALA A 146 -21.05 -29.45 18.04
C ALA A 146 -21.55 -30.91 18.11
N SER A 147 -21.51 -31.65 16.99
CA SER A 147 -21.98 -33.05 16.96
C SER A 147 -21.18 -33.97 17.88
N THR A 148 -19.87 -33.75 17.99
CA THR A 148 -18.98 -34.55 18.84
C THR A 148 -19.28 -34.27 20.31
N GLU A 149 -19.46 -33.02 20.69
CA GLU A 149 -19.78 -32.63 22.07
C GLU A 149 -21.14 -33.17 22.51
N VAL A 150 -22.16 -33.09 21.65
CA VAL A 150 -23.48 -33.67 21.92
C VAL A 150 -23.40 -35.18 22.10
N ARG A 151 -22.66 -35.89 21.23
CA ARG A 151 -22.46 -37.34 21.33
C ARG A 151 -21.70 -37.76 22.59
N LEU A 152 -20.70 -37.00 23.00
CA LEU A 152 -19.90 -37.29 24.20
C LEU A 152 -20.67 -36.97 25.49
N SER A 153 -21.66 -36.07 25.41
CA SER A 153 -22.35 -35.59 26.61
C SER A 153 -23.44 -36.53 27.12
N GLY A 154 -23.91 -37.52 26.33
CA GLY A 154 -24.88 -38.52 26.80
C GLY A 154 -26.07 -37.91 27.56
N ASP A 155 -26.24 -38.31 28.83
CA ASP A 155 -27.30 -37.85 29.76
C ASP A 155 -26.94 -36.61 30.61
N LEU A 156 -25.84 -35.90 30.32
CA LEU A 156 -25.48 -34.68 31.05
C LEU A 156 -26.54 -33.57 30.85
N LEU A 157 -26.70 -32.71 31.86
CA LEU A 157 -27.61 -31.57 31.81
C LEU A 157 -27.38 -30.73 30.56
N ALA A 158 -28.46 -30.47 29.81
CA ALA A 158 -28.44 -29.76 28.54
C ALA A 158 -27.75 -28.39 28.61
N GLU A 159 -27.87 -27.68 29.74
CA GLU A 159 -27.24 -26.36 29.93
C GLU A 159 -25.70 -26.43 29.90
N GLY A 160 -25.12 -27.42 30.57
CA GLY A 160 -23.67 -27.62 30.57
C GLY A 160 -23.13 -28.08 29.21
N VAL A 161 -23.92 -28.83 28.43
CA VAL A 161 -23.56 -29.20 27.05
C VAL A 161 -23.54 -27.96 26.17
N LYS A 162 -24.56 -27.11 26.27
CA LYS A 162 -24.68 -25.89 25.48
C LYS A 162 -23.49 -24.95 25.71
N GLU A 163 -23.12 -24.72 26.98
CA GLU A 163 -21.97 -23.88 27.32
C GLU A 163 -20.66 -24.42 26.72
N ARG A 164 -20.42 -25.74 26.82
CA ARG A 164 -19.24 -26.38 26.23
C ARG A 164 -19.23 -26.30 24.70
N VAL A 165 -20.39 -26.48 24.07
CA VAL A 165 -20.54 -26.32 22.61
C VAL A 165 -20.17 -24.88 22.23
N VAL A 166 -20.79 -23.87 22.84
CA VAL A 166 -20.50 -22.45 22.56
C VAL A 166 -19.00 -22.15 22.72
N SER A 167 -18.39 -22.57 23.83
CA SER A 167 -16.96 -22.37 24.08
C SER A 167 -16.05 -23.04 23.03
N ARG A 168 -16.45 -24.19 22.48
CA ARG A 168 -15.72 -24.84 21.38
C ARG A 168 -15.90 -24.09 20.06
N LEU A 169 -17.10 -23.60 19.75
CA LEU A 169 -17.35 -22.81 18.55
C LEU A 169 -16.54 -21.51 18.57
N GLU A 170 -16.54 -20.78 19.68
CA GLU A 170 -15.75 -19.54 19.85
C GLU A 170 -14.25 -19.76 19.60
N ARG A 171 -13.70 -20.88 20.09
CA ARG A 171 -12.29 -21.24 19.83
C ARG A 171 -12.00 -21.48 18.36
N ILE A 172 -12.92 -22.17 17.66
CA ILE A 172 -12.78 -22.44 16.21
C ILE A 172 -12.91 -21.13 15.43
N GLU A 173 -13.85 -20.27 15.80
CA GLU A 173 -14.03 -18.95 15.20
C GLU A 173 -12.79 -18.07 15.39
N ALA A 174 -12.26 -17.99 16.61
CA ALA A 174 -11.03 -17.25 16.90
C ALA A 174 -9.82 -17.78 16.11
N ALA A 175 -9.71 -19.11 15.96
CA ALA A 175 -8.67 -19.73 15.15
C ALA A 175 -8.84 -19.40 13.66
N ALA A 176 -10.07 -19.42 13.15
CA ALA A 176 -10.38 -19.01 11.77
C ALA A 176 -10.03 -17.54 11.55
N GLY A 177 -10.40 -16.64 12.47
CA GLY A 177 -10.06 -15.23 12.42
C GLY A 177 -8.55 -14.98 12.34
N ARG A 178 -7.76 -15.66 13.18
CA ARG A 178 -6.29 -15.59 13.12
C ARG A 178 -5.71 -16.11 11.79
N SER A 179 -6.32 -17.15 11.22
CA SER A 179 -5.86 -17.68 9.92
C SER A 179 -6.13 -16.69 8.78
N MET A 180 -7.24 -15.94 8.85
CA MET A 180 -7.60 -14.94 7.84
C MET A 180 -6.63 -13.75 7.81
N THR A 181 -6.14 -13.33 8.98
CA THR A 181 -5.17 -12.22 9.11
C THR A 181 -3.72 -12.66 8.86
N ARG A 182 -3.44 -13.97 8.74
CA ARG A 182 -2.09 -14.46 8.50
C ARG A 182 -1.52 -13.88 7.19
N GLY A 183 -0.37 -13.22 7.28
CA GLY A 183 0.33 -12.64 6.14
C GLY A 183 -0.10 -11.21 5.78
N THR A 184 -1.12 -10.62 6.42
CA THR A 184 -1.43 -9.19 6.24
C THR A 184 -0.53 -8.27 7.06
N GLY A 185 0.20 -8.81 8.05
CA GLY A 185 1.15 -8.05 8.86
C GLY A 185 2.26 -7.37 8.04
N ILE A 186 2.71 -7.99 6.94
CA ILE A 186 3.73 -7.37 6.07
C ILE A 186 3.21 -6.11 5.38
N LEU A 187 1.92 -6.06 5.04
CA LEU A 187 1.28 -4.85 4.50
C LEU A 187 1.22 -3.74 5.55
N ALA A 188 0.94 -4.09 6.81
CA ALA A 188 0.96 -3.14 7.90
C ALA A 188 2.36 -2.55 8.10
N THR A 189 3.40 -3.39 8.08
CA THR A 189 4.79 -2.93 8.20
C THR A 189 5.22 -2.07 7.02
N ILE A 190 4.93 -2.49 5.77
CA ILE A 190 5.27 -1.69 4.58
C ILE A 190 4.53 -0.35 4.64
N GLY A 191 3.23 -0.35 4.95
CA GLY A 191 2.42 0.86 5.04
C GLY A 191 2.90 1.84 6.10
N SER A 192 3.40 1.36 7.24
CA SER A 192 3.89 2.23 8.31
C SER A 192 5.33 2.70 8.11
N THR A 193 6.20 1.90 7.49
CA THR A 193 7.63 2.21 7.35
C THR A 193 7.98 2.93 6.05
N ALA A 194 7.21 2.74 4.97
CA ALA A 194 7.50 3.33 3.67
C ALA A 194 7.61 4.87 3.68
N PRO A 195 6.78 5.65 4.41
CA PRO A 195 6.92 7.10 4.47
C PRO A 195 8.27 7.55 5.06
N PHE A 196 8.76 6.84 6.08
CA PHE A 196 10.04 7.13 6.70
C PHE A 196 11.21 6.77 5.80
N ILE A 197 11.12 5.66 5.06
CA ILE A 197 12.12 5.27 4.06
C ILE A 197 12.18 6.32 2.93
N GLY A 198 11.03 6.84 2.48
CA GLY A 198 10.97 7.93 1.51
C GLY A 198 11.58 9.23 2.03
N LEU A 199 11.22 9.63 3.26
CA LEU A 199 11.78 10.81 3.93
C LEU A 199 13.30 10.69 4.12
N PHE A 200 13.81 9.51 4.45
CA PHE A 200 15.25 9.26 4.52
C PHE A 200 15.93 9.55 3.18
N GLY A 201 15.34 9.09 2.06
CA GLY A 201 15.87 9.35 0.72
C GLY A 201 15.93 10.84 0.38
N THR A 202 14.92 11.62 0.76
CA THR A 202 14.91 13.07 0.51
C THR A 202 15.93 13.81 1.36
N VAL A 203 16.04 13.48 2.65
CA VAL A 203 17.03 14.08 3.56
C VAL A 203 18.45 13.78 3.07
N TRP A 204 18.72 12.52 2.69
CA TRP A 204 20.01 12.13 2.15
C TRP A 204 20.36 12.89 0.86
N GLY A 205 19.41 12.98 -0.07
CA GLY A 205 19.59 13.70 -1.32
C GLY A 205 19.94 15.18 -1.09
N ILE A 206 19.17 15.87 -0.23
CA ILE A 206 19.41 17.29 0.10
C ILE A 206 20.79 17.47 0.78
N MET A 207 21.15 16.58 1.70
CA MET A 207 22.46 16.61 2.36
C MET A 207 23.60 16.48 1.34
N ASN A 208 23.50 15.54 0.41
CA ASN A 208 24.52 15.33 -0.62
C ASN A 208 24.62 16.54 -1.58
N SER A 209 23.48 17.14 -1.92
CA SER A 209 23.43 18.39 -2.69
C SER A 209 24.16 19.53 -1.98
N PHE A 210 23.95 19.73 -0.67
CA PHE A 210 24.68 20.76 0.09
C PHE A 210 26.19 20.50 0.18
N ILE A 211 26.62 19.23 0.26
CA ILE A 211 28.04 18.87 0.17
C ILE A 211 28.62 19.21 -1.20
N GLY A 212 27.85 19.06 -2.28
CA GLY A 212 28.24 19.46 -3.63
C GLY A 212 28.49 20.98 -3.73
N ILE A 213 27.57 21.79 -3.20
CA ILE A 213 27.69 23.26 -3.19
C ILE A 213 28.91 23.70 -2.39
N SER A 214 29.14 23.11 -1.21
CA SER A 214 30.26 23.51 -0.35
C SER A 214 31.61 23.22 -0.99
N LYS A 215 31.76 22.09 -1.71
CA LYS A 215 32.97 21.75 -2.47
C LYS A 215 33.18 22.65 -3.68
N ALA A 216 32.10 23.04 -4.36
CA ALA A 216 32.19 23.89 -5.54
C ALA A 216 32.61 25.34 -5.22
N GLN A 217 32.48 25.77 -3.96
CA GLN A 217 32.75 27.16 -3.50
C GLN A 217 32.03 28.26 -4.31
N THR A 218 31.02 27.90 -5.10
CA THR A 218 30.18 28.84 -5.86
C THR A 218 28.79 28.89 -5.24
N THR A 219 28.21 30.09 -5.11
CA THR A 219 26.81 30.29 -4.70
C THR A 219 25.82 30.09 -5.85
N ASN A 220 26.25 29.57 -7.00
CA ASN A 220 25.39 29.38 -8.16
C ASN A 220 24.52 28.12 -7.98
N LEU A 221 23.22 28.33 -7.72
CA LEU A 221 22.22 27.27 -7.54
C LEU A 221 22.01 26.42 -8.81
N ALA A 222 22.43 26.89 -9.98
CA ALA A 222 22.28 26.17 -11.25
C ALA A 222 23.16 24.91 -11.36
N VAL A 223 24.15 24.73 -10.48
CA VAL A 223 25.02 23.54 -10.48
C VAL A 223 24.33 22.33 -9.80
N VAL A 224 23.23 22.56 -9.09
CA VAL A 224 22.56 21.55 -8.25
C VAL A 224 21.09 21.31 -8.62
N ALA A 225 20.48 22.24 -9.38
CA ALA A 225 19.11 22.16 -9.85
C ALA A 225 18.96 21.30 -11.12
#